data_AF-A0A7S3JJM1-F1
#
_entry.id   AF-A0A7S3JJM1-F1
#
_cell.length_a   1.000
_cell.length_b   1.000
_cell.length_c   1.000
_cell.angle_alpha   90.00
_cell.angle_beta   90.00
_cell.angle_gamma   90.00
#
_symmetry.space_group_name_H-M   'P 1'
#
loop_
_entity.id
_entity.type
_entity.pdbx_description
1 polymer ?
#
loop_
_entity_poly.entity_id
_entity_poly.type
_entity_poly.pdbx_seq_one_letter_code
_entity_poly.pdbx_strand_id
1 'polypeptide(L)'
;MIADYYRYIAESAKGDKLKEVSDLALENYNKAIEAAKGLNSHNPIKLGLALNFSVFYFEVRDDKDEAIKLAEKALKEANDNIDDVDDEHYRDSKGIIDLLTENLELWKDQEKDDD
;
A
#
# COMPACT_ATOMS: atom_id res chain seq x y z
N MET A 1 6.09 7.59 -5.58
CA MET A 1 7.09 8.66 -5.40
C MET A 1 6.48 9.96 -4.88
N ILE A 2 5.71 10.75 -5.66
CA ILE A 2 5.16 12.04 -5.17
C ILE A 2 4.31 11.84 -3.90
N ALA A 3 3.43 10.84 -3.91
CA ALA A 3 2.59 10.52 -2.77
C ALA A 3 3.41 10.12 -1.51
N ASP A 4 4.49 9.36 -1.67
CA ASP A 4 5.37 8.95 -0.57
C ASP A 4 6.06 10.17 0.07
N TYR A 5 6.50 11.14 -0.73
CA TYR A 5 7.07 12.38 -0.17
C TYR A 5 6.04 13.20 0.59
N TYR A 6 4.79 13.25 0.14
CA TYR A 6 3.72 13.87 0.93
C TYR A 6 3.43 13.08 2.22
N ARG A 7 3.48 11.75 2.18
CA ARG A 7 3.38 10.89 3.37
C ARG A 7 4.48 11.20 4.39
N TYR A 8 5.75 11.28 3.97
CA TYR A 8 6.86 11.63 4.87
C TYR A 8 6.70 13.02 5.49
N ILE A 9 6.16 13.99 4.74
CA ILE A 9 5.85 15.31 5.30
C ILE A 9 4.72 15.20 6.32
N ALA A 10 3.70 14.37 6.05
CA ALA A 10 2.57 14.15 6.94
C ALA A 10 3.01 13.64 8.32
N GLU A 11 4.01 12.75 8.38
CA GLU A 11 4.54 12.18 9.64
C GLU A 11 5.02 13.25 10.65
N SER A 12 5.39 14.45 10.19
CA SER A 12 5.84 15.55 11.05
C SER A 12 4.89 16.76 11.07
N ALA A 13 3.90 16.78 10.18
CA ALA A 13 2.94 17.87 10.05
C ALA A 13 1.85 17.80 11.14
N LYS A 14 1.22 18.94 11.42
CA LYS A 14 0.14 19.05 12.41
C LYS A 14 -0.96 19.98 11.92
N GLY A 15 -2.16 19.82 12.47
CA GLY A 15 -3.32 20.67 12.18
C GLY A 15 -3.62 20.75 10.69
N ASP A 16 -3.87 21.96 10.19
CA ASP A 16 -4.23 22.19 8.78
C ASP A 16 -3.19 21.67 7.79
N LYS A 17 -1.89 21.74 8.15
CA LYS A 17 -0.84 21.27 7.27
C LYS A 17 -0.86 19.74 7.11
N LEU A 18 -1.14 19.01 8.20
CA LEU A 18 -1.29 17.56 8.16
C LEU A 18 -2.43 17.17 7.21
N LYS A 19 -3.57 17.85 7.35
CA LYS A 19 -4.72 17.61 6.47
C LYS A 19 -4.38 17.88 5.00
N GLU A 20 -3.75 19.03 4.71
CA GLU A 20 -3.36 19.41 3.34
C GLU A 20 -2.44 18.36 2.70
N VAL A 21 -1.36 17.95 3.38
CA VAL A 21 -0.39 17.00 2.80
C VAL A 21 -0.95 15.58 2.74
N SER A 22 -1.81 15.19 3.68
CA SER A 22 -2.54 13.92 3.64
C SER A 22 -3.47 13.85 2.42
N ASP A 23 -4.24 14.91 2.16
CA ASP A 23 -5.14 14.98 1.00
C ASP A 23 -4.35 14.96 -0.32
N LEU A 24 -3.18 15.62 -0.39
CA LEU A 24 -2.29 15.58 -1.54
C LEU A 24 -1.65 14.20 -1.77
N ALA A 25 -1.25 13.50 -0.69
CA ALA A 25 -0.75 12.13 -0.79
C ALA A 25 -1.83 11.21 -1.37
N LEU A 26 -3.06 11.29 -0.82
CA LEU A 26 -4.21 10.51 -1.27
C LEU A 26 -4.52 10.73 -2.76
N GLU A 27 -4.54 11.98 -3.22
CA GLU A 27 -4.76 12.31 -4.63
C GLU A 27 -3.71 11.65 -5.54
N ASN A 28 -2.43 11.70 -5.15
CA ASN A 28 -1.33 11.16 -5.94
C ASN A 28 -1.27 9.63 -5.90
N TYR A 29 -1.59 8.99 -4.77
CA TYR A 29 -1.73 7.53 -4.71
C TYR A 29 -2.87 7.04 -5.62
N ASN A 30 -4.03 7.70 -5.58
CA ASN A 30 -5.16 7.35 -6.45
C ASN A 30 -4.80 7.47 -7.94
N LYS A 31 -4.14 8.56 -8.34
CA LYS A 31 -3.63 8.72 -9.72
C LYS A 31 -2.68 7.61 -10.11
N ALA A 32 -1.77 7.22 -9.21
CA ALA A 32 -0.82 6.14 -9.47
C ALA A 32 -1.52 4.78 -9.59
N ILE A 33 -2.53 4.49 -8.75
CA ILE A 33 -3.30 3.23 -8.81
C ILE A 33 -4.03 3.12 -10.15
N GLU A 34 -4.68 4.21 -10.58
CA GLU A 34 -5.35 4.25 -11.89
C GLU A 34 -4.37 3.99 -13.04
N ALA A 35 -3.19 4.61 -13.02
CA ALA A 35 -2.16 4.39 -14.04
C ALA A 35 -1.59 2.96 -14.01
N ALA A 36 -1.51 2.33 -12.83
CA ALA A 36 -0.98 0.98 -12.65
C ALA A 36 -1.97 -0.14 -12.99
N LYS A 37 -3.24 0.17 -13.31
CA LYS A 37 -4.27 -0.86 -13.60
C LYS A 37 -3.88 -1.85 -14.71
N GLY A 38 -3.16 -1.38 -15.72
CA GLY A 38 -2.71 -2.20 -16.84
C GLY A 38 -1.47 -3.06 -16.55
N LEU A 39 -0.83 -2.89 -15.39
CA LEU A 39 0.33 -3.70 -15.00
C LEU A 39 -0.12 -5.06 -14.45
N ASN A 40 0.68 -6.08 -14.75
CA ASN A 40 0.55 -7.42 -14.17
C ASN A 40 0.51 -7.33 -12.63
N SER A 41 -0.29 -8.17 -11.97
CA SER A 41 -0.42 -8.17 -10.50
C SER A 41 0.89 -8.46 -9.77
N HIS A 42 1.82 -9.19 -10.41
CA HIS A 42 3.18 -9.43 -9.91
C HIS A 42 4.17 -8.33 -10.26
N ASN A 43 3.77 -7.28 -10.98
CA ASN A 43 4.71 -6.21 -11.30
C ASN A 43 5.19 -5.54 -9.99
N PRO A 44 6.52 -5.49 -9.70
CA PRO A 44 7.02 -4.90 -8.46
C PRO A 44 6.57 -3.46 -8.21
N ILE A 45 6.37 -2.67 -9.27
CA ILE A 45 5.89 -1.28 -9.13
C ILE A 45 4.44 -1.26 -8.65
N LYS A 46 3.58 -2.14 -9.18
CA LYS A 46 2.17 -2.24 -8.77
C LYS A 46 2.06 -2.73 -7.33
N LEU A 47 2.83 -3.76 -6.97
CA LEU A 47 2.88 -4.28 -5.60
C LEU A 47 3.42 -3.25 -4.62
N GLY A 48 4.53 -2.58 -4.95
CA GLY A 48 5.13 -1.56 -4.10
C GLY A 48 4.22 -0.34 -3.92
N LEU A 49 3.46 0.02 -4.96
CA LEU A 49 2.42 1.04 -4.86
C LEU A 49 1.32 0.63 -3.89
N ALA A 50 0.82 -0.61 -3.96
CA ALA A 50 -0.18 -1.11 -3.04
C ALA A 50 0.34 -1.13 -1.59
N LEU A 51 1.56 -1.62 -1.38
CA LEU A 51 2.22 -1.63 -0.07
C LEU A 51 2.31 -0.23 0.54
N ASN A 52 2.82 0.76 -0.20
CA ASN A 52 2.96 2.11 0.35
C ASN A 52 1.60 2.78 0.58
N PHE A 53 0.60 2.50 -0.25
CA PHE A 53 -0.72 3.09 -0.11
C PHE A 53 -1.49 2.49 1.08
N SER A 54 -1.36 1.19 1.35
CA SER A 54 -1.93 0.60 2.56
C SER A 54 -1.28 1.17 3.82
N VAL A 55 0.05 1.29 3.84
CA VAL A 55 0.78 1.95 4.94
C VAL A 55 0.31 3.40 5.13
N PHE A 56 0.07 4.14 4.05
CA PHE A 56 -0.49 5.50 4.15
C PHE A 56 -1.86 5.53 4.82
N TYR A 57 -2.77 4.64 4.45
CA TYR A 57 -4.09 4.55 5.10
C TYR A 57 -3.95 4.23 6.58
N PHE A 58 -3.07 3.28 6.91
CA PHE A 58 -2.84 2.85 8.28
C PHE A 58 -2.21 3.95 9.15
N GLU A 59 -1.05 4.50 8.74
CA GLU A 59 -0.25 5.40 9.58
C GLU A 59 -0.69 6.86 9.51
N VAL A 60 -1.23 7.33 8.37
CA VAL A 60 -1.50 8.76 8.15
C VAL A 60 -3.00 9.08 8.16
N ARG A 61 -3.84 8.18 7.64
CA ARG A 61 -5.30 8.41 7.62
C ARG A 61 -6.02 7.81 8.83
N ASP A 62 -5.33 6.97 9.61
CA ASP A 62 -5.93 6.20 10.71
C ASP A 62 -7.16 5.40 10.25
N ASP A 63 -7.08 4.88 9.01
CA ASP A 63 -8.15 4.12 8.35
C ASP A 63 -7.66 2.67 8.15
N LYS A 64 -7.71 1.91 9.24
CA LYS A 64 -7.21 0.52 9.28
C LYS A 64 -7.97 -0.39 8.30
N ASP A 65 -9.29 -0.21 8.20
CA ASP A 65 -10.15 -0.99 7.31
C ASP A 65 -9.71 -0.86 5.85
N GLU A 66 -9.51 0.37 5.36
CA GLU A 66 -9.10 0.57 3.98
C GLU A 66 -7.64 0.12 3.74
N ALA A 67 -6.76 0.26 4.73
CA ALA A 67 -5.39 -0.27 4.66
C ALA A 67 -5.36 -1.80 4.48
N ILE A 68 -6.09 -2.52 5.33
CA ILE A 68 -6.22 -3.98 5.30
C ILE A 68 -6.82 -4.43 3.98
N LYS A 69 -7.95 -3.85 3.59
CA LYS A 69 -8.63 -4.17 2.33
C LYS A 69 -7.74 -3.96 1.10
N LEU A 70 -6.94 -2.91 1.09
CA LEU A 70 -6.03 -2.62 -0.02
C LEU A 70 -4.89 -3.65 -0.09
N ALA A 71 -4.28 -4.00 1.06
CA ALA A 71 -3.25 -5.02 1.14
C ALA A 71 -3.78 -6.42 0.77
N GLU A 72 -4.93 -6.82 1.29
CA GLU A 72 -5.59 -8.10 0.97
C GLU A 72 -5.89 -8.23 -0.51
N LYS A 73 -6.42 -7.16 -1.13
CA LYS A 73 -6.71 -7.14 -2.55
C LYS A 73 -5.44 -7.36 -3.37
N ALA A 74 -4.34 -6.68 -3.03
CA ALA A 74 -3.07 -6.84 -3.74
C ALA A 74 -2.50 -8.26 -3.59
N LEU A 75 -2.52 -8.82 -2.38
CA LEU A 75 -2.07 -10.19 -2.12
C LEU A 75 -2.92 -11.22 -2.83
N LYS A 76 -4.24 -11.04 -2.85
CA LYS A 76 -5.16 -11.93 -3.57
C LYS A 76 -4.89 -11.88 -5.07
N GLU A 77 -4.79 -10.69 -5.66
CA GLU A 77 -4.49 -10.53 -7.10
C GLU A 77 -3.11 -11.10 -7.48
N ALA A 78 -2.12 -11.04 -6.59
CA ALA A 78 -0.84 -11.73 -6.79
C ALA A 78 -1.05 -13.24 -6.74
N ASN A 79 -1.60 -13.79 -5.66
CA ASN A 79 -1.78 -15.24 -5.51
C ASN A 79 -2.62 -15.87 -6.64
N ASP A 80 -3.67 -15.19 -7.10
CA ASP A 80 -4.56 -15.69 -8.16
C ASP A 80 -3.87 -15.78 -9.55
N ASN A 81 -2.75 -15.07 -9.77
CA ASN A 81 -2.08 -14.98 -11.07
C ASN A 81 -0.60 -15.45 -11.01
N ILE A 82 -0.27 -16.36 -10.09
CA ILE A 82 1.12 -16.78 -9.82
C ILE A 82 1.81 -17.42 -11.04
N ASP A 83 1.02 -17.95 -11.97
CA ASP A 83 1.52 -18.55 -13.22
C ASP A 83 2.00 -17.50 -14.25
N ASP A 84 1.64 -16.22 -14.07
CA ASP A 84 2.01 -15.10 -14.96
C ASP A 84 3.26 -14.34 -14.49
N VAL A 85 4.01 -14.92 -13.55
CA VAL A 85 5.22 -14.34 -12.99
C VAL A 85 6.36 -14.39 -14.01
N ASP A 86 6.96 -13.24 -14.29
CA ASP A 86 8.22 -13.14 -15.01
C ASP A 86 9.41 -13.42 -14.08
N ASP A 87 10.25 -14.40 -14.42
CA ASP A 87 11.42 -14.82 -13.64
C ASP A 87 12.41 -13.67 -13.39
N GLU A 88 12.49 -12.68 -14.29
CA GLU A 88 13.41 -11.54 -14.17
C GLU A 88 13.09 -10.65 -12.95
N HIS A 89 11.82 -10.56 -12.56
CA HIS A 89 11.35 -9.68 -11.49
C HIS A 89 10.76 -10.43 -10.29
N TYR A 90 10.64 -11.75 -10.35
CA TYR A 90 10.00 -12.56 -9.33
C TYR A 90 10.57 -12.34 -7.92
N ARG A 91 11.90 -12.20 -7.80
CA ARG A 91 12.55 -12.00 -6.49
C ARG A 91 12.12 -10.70 -5.83
N ASP A 92 12.01 -9.62 -6.60
CA ASP A 92 11.61 -8.31 -6.08
C ASP A 92 10.13 -8.31 -5.71
N SER A 93 9.28 -8.89 -6.57
CA SER A 93 7.85 -9.06 -6.30
C SER A 93 7.61 -9.87 -5.03
N LYS A 94 8.35 -10.97 -4.85
CA LYS A 94 8.25 -11.82 -3.67
C LYS A 94 8.58 -11.06 -2.39
N GLY A 95 9.67 -10.29 -2.37
CA GLY A 95 10.03 -9.49 -1.20
C GLY A 95 8.93 -8.48 -0.82
N ILE A 96 8.24 -7.89 -1.80
CA ILE A 96 7.13 -6.96 -1.55
C ILE A 96 5.88 -7.69 -1.05
N ILE A 97 5.58 -8.89 -1.58
CA ILE A 97 4.48 -9.74 -1.12
C ILE A 97 4.69 -10.17 0.33
N ASP A 98 5.92 -10.54 0.70
CA ASP A 98 6.28 -10.91 2.06
C ASP A 98 6.03 -9.71 3.01
N LEU A 99 6.47 -8.50 2.65
CA LEU A 99 6.21 -7.28 3.43
C LEU A 99 4.71 -6.93 3.55
N LEU A 100 3.94 -7.10 2.47
CA LEU A 100 2.47 -6.93 2.51
C LEU A 100 1.81 -7.91 3.48
N THR A 101 2.31 -9.15 3.51
CA THR A 101 1.80 -10.21 4.39
C THR A 101 2.12 -9.89 5.85
N GLU A 102 3.37 -9.53 6.15
CA GLU A 102 3.82 -9.14 7.50
C GLU A 102 3.01 -7.95 8.04
N ASN A 103 2.79 -6.91 7.22
CA ASN A 103 1.95 -5.78 7.59
C ASN A 103 0.51 -6.18 7.90
N LEU A 104 -0.08 -7.04 7.06
CA LEU A 104 -1.46 -7.49 7.23
C LEU A 104 -1.65 -8.29 8.52
N GLU A 105 -0.71 -9.18 8.83
CA GLU A 105 -0.71 -9.96 10.08
C GLU A 105 -0.63 -9.03 11.29
N LEU A 106 0.32 -8.08 11.26
CA LEU A 106 0.49 -7.08 12.32
C LEU A 106 -0.78 -6.26 12.57
N TRP A 107 -1.43 -5.77 11.51
CA TRP A 107 -2.61 -4.92 11.63
C TRP A 107 -3.83 -5.69 12.14
N LYS A 108 -4.03 -6.93 11.69
CA LYS A 108 -5.12 -7.80 12.15
C LYS A 108 -4.96 -8.26 13.59
N ASP A 109 -3.73 -8.39 14.06
CA ASP A 109 -3.49 -8.70 15.47
C ASP A 109 -3.76 -7.48 16.37
N GLN A 110 -3.44 -6.27 15.93
CA GLN A 110 -3.81 -5.05 16.65
C GLN A 110 -5.32 -4.83 16.74
N GLU A 111 -6.11 -5.23 15.73
CA GLU A 111 -7.58 -5.18 15.83
C GLU A 111 -8.13 -6.09 16.93
N LYS A 112 -7.52 -7.25 17.18
CA LYS A 112 -7.96 -8.18 18.22
C LYS A 112 -7.65 -7.71 19.64
N ASP A 113 -6.65 -6.86 19.79
CA ASP A 113 -6.24 -6.30 21.08
C ASP A 113 -7.02 -5.02 21.44
N ASP A 114 -7.67 -4.37 20.45
CA ASP A 114 -8.49 -3.17 20.61
C ASP A 114 -9.97 -3.47 20.98
N ASP A 115 -10.40 -4.74 20.98
CA ASP A 115 -11.74 -5.25 21.37
C ASP A 115 -11.81 -5.76 22.83
#